data_AF-H3ZJ58-F1
#
_entry.id   AF-H3ZJ58-F1
#
_cell.length_a   1.000
_cell.length_b   1.000
_cell.length_c   1.000
_cell.angle_alpha   90.00
_cell.angle_beta   90.00
_cell.angle_gamma   90.00
#
_symmetry.space_group_name_H-M   'P 1'
#
loop_
_entity.id
_entity.type
_entity.pdbx_description
1 polymer ?
#
loop_
_entity_poly.entity_id
_entity_poly.type
_entity_poly.pdbx_seq_one_letter_code
_entity_poly.pdbx_strand_id
1 'polypeptide(L)'
;MNMLEDQKILEEEFKGDSDRAAAIVGASYLDELLREIILEYLVEDTSKNNKELFSGNGPLSTFSSRINLSYRFGIISENERMMLHGIRGIRNEFAHKLAGASFSDESIKQRSLNLSVPREMLMPNDIPIPRTHEETVPLPTIVKADESDPRAIYQEAVTHVALLLRGRQAHCSQNKLRKVESYTRATAPGREILRVHETLLERYESLIDKAKQLGKEIDQEDKEALHRQDVLYRVNKYCLDQADRAHSEKNYA
;
A
#
# COMPACT_ATOMS: atom_id res chain seq x y z
N MET A 1 3.69 -18.36 3.24
CA MET A 1 4.06 -17.60 4.45
C MET A 1 2.83 -17.55 5.32
N ASN A 2 2.89 -18.11 6.53
CA ASN A 2 1.74 -18.24 7.41
C ASN A 2 1.69 -17.02 8.34
N MET A 3 0.67 -16.18 8.17
CA MET A 3 0.49 -14.93 8.93
C MET A 3 0.61 -15.13 10.46
N LEU A 4 0.08 -16.24 10.98
CA LEU A 4 0.08 -16.56 12.41
C LEU A 4 1.46 -17.02 12.90
N GLU A 5 2.32 -17.49 12.01
CA GLU A 5 3.66 -18.00 12.36
C GLU A 5 4.63 -16.84 12.57
N ASP A 6 4.62 -15.84 11.69
CA ASP A 6 5.44 -14.64 11.85
C ASP A 6 5.06 -13.84 13.09
N GLN A 7 3.75 -13.76 13.40
CA GLN A 7 3.26 -13.13 14.62
C GLN A 7 3.80 -13.85 15.87
N LYS A 8 3.75 -15.18 15.89
CA LYS A 8 4.28 -15.97 17.01
C LYS A 8 5.78 -15.78 17.20
N ILE A 9 6.55 -15.79 16.10
CA ILE A 9 7.99 -15.54 16.15
C ILE A 9 8.27 -14.16 16.73
N LEU A 10 7.57 -13.12 16.27
CA LEU A 10 7.76 -11.77 16.78
C LEU A 10 7.38 -11.66 18.28
N GLU A 11 6.30 -12.32 18.70
CA GLU A 11 5.90 -12.39 20.10
C GLU A 11 6.91 -13.15 20.97
N GLU A 12 7.58 -14.16 20.42
CA GLU A 12 8.66 -14.89 21.08
C GLU A 12 9.92 -14.03 21.22
N GLU A 13 10.33 -13.31 20.18
CA GLU A 13 11.44 -12.34 20.23
C GLU A 13 11.18 -11.24 21.27
N PHE A 14 9.91 -10.91 21.54
CA PHE A 14 9.54 -9.97 22.60
C PHE A 14 9.63 -10.55 24.01
N LYS A 15 9.61 -11.88 24.17
CA LYS A 15 9.66 -12.57 25.48
C LYS A 15 11.10 -12.74 25.94
N GLY A 16 11.42 -12.18 27.11
CA GLY A 16 12.74 -12.29 27.74
C GLY A 16 13.72 -11.16 27.39
N ASP A 17 13.34 -10.30 26.46
CA ASP A 17 14.20 -9.23 25.95
C ASP A 17 14.04 -7.91 26.71
N SER A 18 15.11 -7.11 26.75
CA SER A 18 15.09 -5.76 27.32
C SER A 18 14.13 -4.83 26.55
N ASP A 19 13.65 -3.76 27.17
CA ASP A 19 12.82 -2.73 26.50
C ASP A 19 13.46 -2.23 25.20
N ARG A 20 14.79 -2.05 25.21
CA ARG A 20 15.56 -1.67 24.03
C ARG A 20 15.49 -2.71 22.93
N ALA A 21 15.62 -3.99 23.27
CA ALA A 21 15.57 -5.06 22.29
C ALA A 21 14.17 -5.14 21.65
N ALA A 22 13.10 -5.10 22.45
CA ALA A 22 11.73 -5.07 21.94
C ALA A 22 11.49 -3.91 20.95
N ALA A 23 11.95 -2.68 21.30
CA ALA A 23 11.79 -1.52 20.44
C ALA A 23 12.61 -1.59 19.14
N ILE A 24 13.82 -2.15 19.19
CA ILE A 24 14.68 -2.26 18.01
C ILE A 24 14.20 -3.39 17.09
N VAL A 25 13.88 -4.55 17.64
CA VAL A 25 13.41 -5.73 16.88
C VAL A 25 12.09 -5.42 16.19
N GLY A 26 11.10 -4.89 16.93
CA GLY A 26 9.78 -4.57 16.37
C GLY A 26 9.85 -3.58 15.21
N ALA A 27 10.62 -2.49 15.38
CA ALA A 27 10.81 -1.52 14.30
C ALA A 27 11.60 -2.07 13.12
N SER A 28 12.62 -2.91 13.36
CA SER A 28 13.43 -3.51 12.28
C SER A 28 12.62 -4.51 11.46
N TYR A 29 11.73 -5.26 12.11
CA TYR A 29 10.81 -6.17 11.44
C TYR A 29 9.87 -5.42 10.50
N LEU A 30 9.21 -4.35 10.97
CA LEU A 30 8.33 -3.54 10.11
C LEU A 30 9.07 -2.85 8.96
N ASP A 31 10.31 -2.44 9.21
CA ASP A 31 11.17 -1.84 8.19
C ASP A 31 11.50 -2.84 7.07
N GLU A 32 11.79 -4.09 7.42
CA GLU A 32 12.04 -5.18 6.48
C GLU A 32 10.76 -5.57 5.71
N LEU A 33 9.61 -5.69 6.40
CA LEU A 33 8.32 -5.89 5.74
C LEU A 33 8.04 -4.81 4.70
N LEU A 34 8.29 -3.55 5.04
CA LEU A 34 8.06 -2.45 4.13
C LEU A 34 9.01 -2.51 2.92
N ARG A 35 10.27 -2.92 3.12
CA ARG A 35 11.20 -3.20 2.03
C ARG A 35 10.67 -4.29 1.09
N GLU A 36 10.18 -5.41 1.63
CA GLU A 36 9.60 -6.51 0.84
C GLU A 36 8.40 -6.03 0.02
N ILE A 37 7.48 -5.29 0.64
CA ILE A 37 6.29 -4.75 -0.04
C ILE A 37 6.67 -3.83 -1.19
N ILE A 38 7.65 -2.94 -0.99
CA ILE A 38 8.11 -2.04 -2.04
C ILE A 38 8.70 -2.85 -3.21
N LEU A 39 9.48 -3.90 -2.93
CA LEU A 39 10.00 -4.80 -3.98
C LEU A 39 8.89 -5.54 -4.73
N GLU A 40 7.77 -5.84 -4.07
CA GLU A 40 6.60 -6.43 -4.71
C GLU A 40 5.76 -5.42 -5.49
N TYR A 41 5.82 -4.14 -5.15
CA TYR A 41 5.15 -3.06 -5.86
C TYR A 41 5.92 -2.60 -7.10
N LEU A 42 7.25 -2.54 -7.02
CA LEU A 42 8.11 -2.10 -8.11
C LEU A 42 8.18 -3.12 -9.26
N VAL A 43 8.52 -2.61 -10.45
CA VAL A 43 8.79 -3.44 -11.61
C VAL A 43 9.91 -4.44 -11.32
N GLU A 44 9.82 -5.66 -11.88
CA GLU A 44 10.86 -6.67 -11.69
C GLU A 44 12.19 -6.17 -12.27
N ASP A 45 13.25 -6.30 -11.46
CA ASP A 45 14.61 -5.96 -11.83
C ASP A 45 15.60 -6.92 -11.15
N THR A 46 16.87 -6.84 -11.54
CA THR A 46 17.97 -7.63 -11.02
C THR A 46 18.14 -7.44 -9.51
N SER A 47 18.64 -8.48 -8.84
CA SER A 47 18.96 -8.42 -7.41
C SER A 47 19.95 -7.31 -7.07
N LYS A 48 20.87 -6.98 -7.98
CA LYS A 48 21.82 -5.88 -7.86
C LYS A 48 21.11 -4.53 -7.80
N ASN A 49 20.28 -4.21 -8.81
CA ASN A 49 19.55 -2.93 -8.88
C ASN A 49 18.62 -2.78 -7.67
N ASN A 50 17.92 -3.86 -7.31
CA ASN A 50 17.10 -3.90 -6.10
C ASN A 50 17.92 -3.58 -4.85
N LYS A 51 19.11 -4.17 -4.68
CA LYS A 51 19.97 -3.88 -3.52
C LYS A 51 20.44 -2.43 -3.47
N GLU A 52 20.77 -1.83 -4.61
CA GLU A 52 21.22 -0.44 -4.70
C GLU A 52 20.13 0.56 -4.24
N LEU A 53 18.85 0.24 -4.41
CA LEU A 53 17.75 1.08 -3.92
C LEU A 53 17.75 1.24 -2.39
N PHE A 54 18.08 0.17 -1.66
CA PHE A 54 17.95 0.08 -0.20
C PHE A 54 19.28 0.24 0.55
N SER A 55 20.41 0.48 -0.14
CA SER A 55 21.73 0.53 0.49
C SER A 55 22.48 1.82 0.16
N GLY A 56 23.47 2.15 1.01
CA GLY A 56 24.28 3.37 0.84
C GLY A 56 23.43 4.63 0.72
N ASN A 57 23.64 5.37 -0.38
CA ASN A 57 22.89 6.59 -0.71
C ASN A 57 21.65 6.32 -1.58
N GLY A 58 21.17 5.08 -1.64
CA GLY A 58 19.96 4.71 -2.37
C GLY A 58 18.71 5.46 -1.86
N PRO A 59 17.73 5.71 -2.75
CA PRO A 59 16.55 6.52 -2.41
C PRO A 59 15.68 5.90 -1.31
N LEU A 60 15.76 4.58 -1.13
CA LEU A 60 15.02 3.81 -0.16
C LEU A 60 15.94 3.24 0.93
N SER A 61 17.11 3.85 1.18
CA SER A 61 18.09 3.34 2.15
C SER A 61 17.66 3.46 3.60
N THR A 62 16.84 4.47 3.93
CA THR A 62 16.37 4.72 5.30
C THR A 62 14.94 4.27 5.52
N PHE A 63 14.63 3.86 6.76
CA PHE A 63 13.26 3.52 7.17
C PHE A 63 12.28 4.68 6.92
N SER A 64 12.69 5.91 7.22
CA SER A 64 11.87 7.10 6.94
C SER A 64 11.59 7.30 5.45
N SER A 65 12.56 7.08 4.57
CA SER A 65 12.36 7.19 3.12
C SER A 65 11.38 6.13 2.62
N ARG A 66 11.51 4.88 3.11
CA ARG A 66 10.58 3.78 2.78
C ARG A 66 9.16 4.09 3.22
N ILE A 67 8.96 4.58 4.45
CA ILE A 67 7.64 4.99 4.96
C ILE A 67 7.03 6.08 4.07
N ASN A 68 7.78 7.14 3.80
CA ASN A 68 7.28 8.28 3.04
C ASN A 68 6.94 7.92 1.60
N LEU A 69 7.80 7.17 0.91
CA LEU A 69 7.54 6.78 -0.47
C LEU A 69 6.41 5.76 -0.58
N SER A 70 6.29 4.82 0.36
CA SER A 70 5.18 3.86 0.37
C SER A 70 3.83 4.56 0.46
N TYR A 71 3.72 5.61 1.28
CA TYR A 71 2.50 6.43 1.34
C TYR A 71 2.25 7.18 0.02
N ARG A 72 3.28 7.79 -0.55
CA ARG A 72 3.15 8.56 -1.80
C ARG A 72 2.83 7.68 -3.02
N PHE A 73 3.23 6.41 -2.99
CA PHE A 73 2.86 5.41 -3.98
C PHE A 73 1.48 4.79 -3.74
N GLY A 74 0.80 5.13 -2.64
CA GLY A 74 -0.51 4.56 -2.31
C GLY A 74 -0.45 3.12 -1.82
N ILE A 75 0.73 2.62 -1.43
CA ILE A 75 0.91 1.28 -0.85
C ILE A 75 0.32 1.24 0.57
N ILE A 76 0.54 2.30 1.35
CA ILE A 76 0.03 2.46 2.71
C ILE A 76 -0.82 3.73 2.83
N SER A 77 -1.76 3.70 3.76
CA SER A 77 -2.62 4.80 4.19
C SER A 77 -1.88 5.80 5.08
N GLU A 78 -2.52 6.95 5.30
CA GLU A 78 -2.03 7.98 6.23
C GLU A 78 -1.90 7.45 7.66
N ASN A 79 -2.86 6.64 8.11
CA ASN A 79 -2.84 6.07 9.46
C ASN A 79 -1.68 5.09 9.65
N GLU A 80 -1.45 4.18 8.69
CA GLU A 80 -0.30 3.26 8.71
C GLU A 80 1.03 4.04 8.68
N ARG A 81 1.12 5.12 7.89
CA ARG A 81 2.30 6.02 7.87
C ARG A 81 2.57 6.64 9.24
N MET A 82 1.54 7.19 9.87
CA MET A 82 1.63 7.80 11.20
C MET A 82 2.13 6.80 12.24
N MET A 83 1.53 5.60 12.27
CA MET A 83 1.91 4.51 13.17
C MET A 83 3.38 4.10 12.97
N LEU A 84 3.80 3.86 11.72
CA LEU A 84 5.19 3.51 11.39
C LEU A 84 6.19 4.59 11.82
N HIS A 85 5.84 5.88 11.67
CA HIS A 85 6.68 6.97 12.17
C HIS A 85 6.72 7.06 13.69
N GLY A 86 5.62 6.78 14.39
CA GLY A 86 5.61 6.69 15.85
C GLY A 86 6.51 5.57 16.36
N ILE A 87 6.41 4.38 15.75
CA ILE A 87 7.26 3.21 16.05
C ILE A 87 8.74 3.52 15.78
N ARG A 88 9.06 4.11 14.62
CA ARG A 88 10.41 4.57 14.27
C ARG A 88 10.94 5.59 15.29
N GLY A 89 10.09 6.51 15.74
CA GLY A 89 10.43 7.52 16.74
C GLY A 89 10.84 6.90 18.06
N ILE A 90 10.04 5.95 18.58
CA ILE A 90 10.35 5.20 19.79
C ILE A 90 11.68 4.45 19.64
N ARG A 91 11.87 3.69 18.56
CA ARG A 91 13.14 2.98 18.29
C ARG A 91 14.33 3.92 18.30
N ASN A 92 14.20 5.11 17.71
CA ASN A 92 15.29 6.08 17.67
C ASN A 92 15.65 6.61 19.06
N GLU A 93 14.67 6.84 19.94
CA GLU A 93 14.97 7.21 21.34
C GLU A 93 15.76 6.11 22.07
N PHE A 94 15.37 4.84 21.87
CA PHE A 94 16.11 3.69 22.42
C PHE A 94 17.53 3.55 21.87
N ALA A 95 17.75 3.92 20.61
CA ALA A 95 19.05 3.86 19.94
C ALA A 95 19.99 5.02 20.32
N HIS A 96 19.46 6.21 20.60
CA HIS A 96 20.26 7.41 20.89
C HIS A 96 20.56 7.63 22.38
N LYS A 97 19.77 7.04 23.29
CA LYS A 97 20.07 7.05 24.73
C LYS A 97 21.17 6.02 25.03
N LEU A 98 22.31 6.46 25.56
CA LEU A 98 23.48 5.61 25.82
C LEU A 98 23.19 4.51 26.86
N ALA A 99 22.51 4.83 27.95
CA ALA A 99 22.12 3.87 28.99
C ALA A 99 20.73 4.18 29.56
N GLY A 100 20.02 3.14 30.02
CA GLY A 100 18.81 3.29 30.83
C GLY A 100 17.52 3.67 30.11
N ALA A 101 17.47 3.62 28.77
CA ALA A 101 16.21 3.84 28.05
C ALA A 101 15.18 2.76 28.44
N SER A 102 13.97 3.20 28.79
CA SER A 102 12.87 2.33 29.17
C SER A 102 11.55 2.86 28.64
N PHE A 103 10.57 1.95 28.45
CA PHE A 103 9.18 2.34 28.16
C PHE A 103 8.53 3.17 29.27
N SER A 104 9.12 3.19 30.46
CA SER A 104 8.70 4.07 31.56
C SER A 104 9.16 5.52 31.42
N ASP A 105 10.07 5.82 30.49
CA ASP A 105 10.48 7.20 30.22
C ASP A 105 9.29 8.00 29.67
N GLU A 106 9.01 9.17 30.24
CA GLU A 106 7.80 9.94 29.92
C GLU A 106 7.63 10.20 28.40
N SER A 107 8.73 10.52 27.69
CA SER A 107 8.69 10.72 26.24
C SER A 107 8.28 9.47 25.46
N ILE A 108 8.80 8.30 25.85
CA ILE A 108 8.54 7.02 25.20
C ILE A 108 7.13 6.56 25.56
N LYS A 109 6.75 6.67 26.83
CA LYS A 109 5.41 6.36 27.33
C LYS A 109 4.32 7.10 26.56
N GLN A 110 4.45 8.43 26.43
CA GLN A 110 3.47 9.24 25.69
C GLN A 110 3.39 8.83 24.21
N ARG A 111 4.52 8.51 23.58
CA ARG A 111 4.53 8.00 22.20
C ARG A 111 3.85 6.64 22.08
N SER A 112 4.08 5.72 23.02
CA SER A 112 3.41 4.42 23.05
C SER A 112 1.90 4.60 23.19
N LEU A 113 1.43 5.46 24.09
CA LEU A 113 -0.01 5.73 24.25
C LEU A 113 -0.66 6.24 22.96
N ASN A 114 0.04 7.10 22.21
CA ASN A 114 -0.43 7.58 20.91
C ASN A 114 -0.47 6.50 19.81
N LEU A 115 0.09 5.31 20.06
CA LEU A 115 0.02 4.14 19.17
C LEU A 115 -1.10 3.16 19.57
N SER A 116 -1.92 3.47 20.57
CA SER A 116 -2.99 2.56 21.01
C SER A 116 -3.94 2.23 19.86
N VAL A 117 -4.19 0.93 19.67
CA VAL A 117 -5.02 0.41 18.58
C VAL A 117 -6.47 0.23 19.09
N PRO A 118 -7.51 0.65 18.36
CA PRO A 118 -8.88 0.36 18.74
C PRO A 118 -9.13 -1.15 18.89
N ARG A 119 -9.89 -1.56 19.91
CA ARG A 119 -10.11 -2.99 20.22
C ARG A 119 -10.74 -3.74 19.05
N GLU A 120 -11.57 -3.06 18.27
CA GLU A 120 -12.27 -3.57 17.09
C GLU A 120 -11.33 -3.87 15.92
N MET A 121 -10.11 -3.33 15.96
CA MET A 121 -9.06 -3.55 14.95
C MET A 121 -8.06 -4.63 15.34
N LEU A 122 -8.22 -5.25 16.52
CA LEU A 122 -7.33 -6.29 17.01
C LEU A 122 -7.79 -7.67 16.54
N MET A 123 -6.83 -8.46 16.06
CA MET A 123 -7.02 -9.88 15.81
C MET A 123 -6.73 -10.68 17.08
N PRO A 124 -7.44 -11.80 17.32
CA PRO A 124 -7.09 -12.72 18.40
C PRO A 124 -5.72 -13.37 18.14
N ASN A 125 -4.91 -13.51 19.19
CA ASN A 125 -3.58 -14.13 19.10
C ASN A 125 -3.64 -15.65 18.87
N ASP A 126 -4.72 -16.29 19.34
CA ASP A 126 -4.97 -17.71 19.13
C ASP A 126 -6.37 -17.90 18.55
N ILE A 127 -6.43 -18.53 17.39
CA ILE A 127 -7.67 -18.92 16.72
C ILE A 127 -7.70 -20.45 16.78
N PRO A 128 -8.60 -21.04 17.58
CA PRO A 128 -8.67 -22.49 17.65
C PRO A 128 -9.14 -23.03 16.29
N ILE A 129 -8.36 -23.96 15.74
CA ILE A 129 -8.63 -24.57 14.43
C ILE A 129 -9.24 -25.98 14.68
N PRO A 130 -10.47 -26.25 14.23
CA PRO A 130 -11.05 -27.58 14.36
C PRO A 130 -10.29 -28.58 13.48
N ARG A 131 -10.09 -29.80 13.99
CA ARG A 131 -9.40 -30.90 13.29
C ARG A 131 -10.31 -31.62 12.31
N THR A 132 -11.63 -31.56 12.51
CA THR A 132 -12.65 -32.10 11.61
C THR A 132 -13.75 -31.07 11.35
N HIS A 133 -14.58 -31.30 10.33
CA HIS A 133 -15.67 -30.37 9.98
C HIS A 133 -16.79 -30.33 11.02
N GLU A 134 -16.94 -31.39 11.82
CA GLU A 134 -17.97 -31.56 12.84
C GLU A 134 -17.52 -31.09 14.23
N GLU A 135 -16.22 -30.81 14.41
CA GLU A 135 -15.66 -30.36 15.68
C GLU A 135 -16.04 -28.90 15.95
N THR A 136 -16.75 -28.67 17.05
CA THR A 136 -17.00 -27.31 17.55
C THR A 136 -15.85 -26.88 18.46
N VAL A 137 -15.20 -25.78 18.10
CA VAL A 137 -14.18 -25.12 18.91
C VAL A 137 -14.73 -23.84 19.56
N PRO A 138 -14.21 -23.40 20.72
CA PRO A 138 -14.65 -22.18 21.36
C PRO A 138 -14.38 -20.94 20.50
N LEU A 139 -15.13 -19.85 20.74
CA LEU A 139 -14.83 -18.57 20.10
C LEU A 139 -13.46 -18.05 20.56
N PRO A 140 -12.66 -17.48 19.65
CA PRO A 140 -11.39 -16.87 20.01
C PRO A 140 -11.62 -15.62 20.87
N THR A 141 -10.69 -15.36 21.78
CA THR A 141 -10.73 -14.17 22.65
C THR A 141 -9.82 -13.08 22.11
N ILE A 142 -10.36 -11.86 21.99
CA ILE A 142 -9.57 -10.68 21.65
C ILE A 142 -9.01 -10.08 22.93
N VAL A 143 -7.68 -10.01 23.02
CA VAL A 143 -6.95 -9.42 24.15
C VAL A 143 -6.37 -8.09 23.70
N LYS A 144 -6.60 -7.05 24.51
CA LYS A 144 -5.99 -5.73 24.33
C LYS A 144 -4.91 -5.52 25.39
N ALA A 145 -3.82 -4.87 25.01
CA ALA A 145 -2.76 -4.44 25.91
C ALA A 145 -3.32 -3.57 27.06
N ASP A 146 -2.72 -3.73 28.25
CA ASP A 146 -3.01 -2.88 29.39
C ASP A 146 -2.59 -1.43 29.07
N GLU A 147 -3.52 -0.49 29.20
CA GLU A 147 -3.27 0.94 28.92
C GLU A 147 -2.24 1.57 29.88
N SER A 148 -1.98 0.92 31.01
CA SER A 148 -0.94 1.32 31.96
C SER A 148 0.46 0.79 31.62
N ASP A 149 0.58 -0.14 30.66
CA ASP A 149 1.84 -0.75 30.21
C ASP A 149 2.25 -0.23 28.81
N PRO A 150 3.16 0.75 28.72
CA PRO A 150 3.56 1.35 27.44
C PRO A 150 4.36 0.39 26.56
N ARG A 151 4.97 -0.65 27.14
CA ARG A 151 5.66 -1.70 26.38
C ARG A 151 4.64 -2.60 25.70
N ALA A 152 3.61 -3.04 26.43
CA ALA A 152 2.54 -3.86 25.87
C ALA A 152 1.81 -3.12 24.73
N ILE A 153 1.52 -1.82 24.90
CA ILE A 153 0.89 -1.01 23.85
C ILE A 153 1.78 -0.92 22.60
N TYR A 154 3.09 -0.71 22.79
CA TYR A 154 4.02 -0.70 21.66
C TYR A 154 4.05 -2.03 20.90
N GLN A 155 4.10 -3.16 21.63
CA GLN A 155 4.10 -4.49 21.03
C GLN A 155 2.80 -4.78 20.27
N GLU A 156 1.64 -4.44 20.85
CA GLU A 156 0.33 -4.51 20.18
C GLU A 156 0.34 -3.69 18.88
N ALA A 157 0.85 -2.45 18.93
CA ALA A 157 0.93 -1.59 17.76
C ALA A 157 1.84 -2.16 16.67
N VAL A 158 3.00 -2.73 17.02
CA VAL A 158 3.89 -3.37 16.06
C VAL A 158 3.20 -4.56 15.39
N THR A 159 2.60 -5.46 16.18
CA THR A 159 1.90 -6.64 15.65
C THR A 159 0.73 -6.24 14.76
N HIS A 160 -0.05 -5.23 15.17
CA HIS A 160 -1.15 -4.70 14.37
C HIS A 160 -0.67 -4.12 13.04
N VAL A 161 0.38 -3.29 13.05
CA VAL A 161 0.93 -2.73 11.80
C VAL A 161 1.52 -3.83 10.91
N ALA A 162 2.19 -4.83 11.48
CA ALA A 162 2.69 -5.97 10.72
C ALA A 162 1.56 -6.71 9.98
N LEU A 163 0.43 -6.94 10.64
CA LEU A 163 -0.76 -7.53 10.03
C LEU A 163 -1.27 -6.70 8.85
N LEU A 164 -1.41 -5.39 9.03
CA LEU A 164 -1.84 -4.49 7.95
C LEU A 164 -0.88 -4.55 6.77
N LEU A 165 0.44 -4.49 7.04
CA LEU A 165 1.49 -4.56 6.03
C LEU A 165 1.49 -5.91 5.29
N ARG A 166 1.25 -7.03 5.96
CA ARG A 166 1.09 -8.34 5.28
C ARG A 166 -0.11 -8.33 4.33
N GLY A 167 -1.20 -7.66 4.70
CA GLY A 167 -2.32 -7.41 3.77
C GLY A 167 -1.91 -6.58 2.55
N ARG A 168 -1.10 -5.52 2.75
CA ARG A 168 -0.53 -4.72 1.65
C ARG A 168 0.40 -5.53 0.76
N GLN A 169 1.24 -6.37 1.35
CA GLN A 169 2.14 -7.28 0.64
C GLN A 169 1.34 -8.21 -0.27
N ALA A 170 0.36 -8.92 0.28
CA ALA A 170 -0.49 -9.81 -0.50
C ALA A 170 -1.15 -9.08 -1.69
N HIS A 171 -1.65 -7.86 -1.46
CA HIS A 171 -2.21 -7.03 -2.54
C HIS A 171 -1.16 -6.65 -3.60
N CYS A 172 0.03 -6.21 -3.20
CA CYS A 172 1.10 -5.84 -4.13
C CYS A 172 1.57 -7.05 -4.94
N SER A 173 1.78 -8.20 -4.29
CA SER A 173 2.14 -9.46 -4.95
C SER A 173 1.16 -9.84 -6.06
N GLN A 174 -0.15 -9.75 -5.79
CA GLN A 174 -1.20 -10.09 -6.76
C GLN A 174 -1.28 -9.10 -7.93
N ASN A 175 -0.88 -7.83 -7.71
CA ASN A 175 -0.97 -6.76 -8.71
C ASN A 175 0.40 -6.35 -9.26
N LYS A 176 1.44 -7.18 -9.04
CA LYS A 176 2.82 -6.83 -9.38
C LYS A 176 2.99 -6.60 -10.88
N LEU A 177 3.49 -5.43 -11.23
CA LEU A 177 3.84 -5.09 -12.61
C LEU A 177 5.16 -5.75 -12.98
N ARG A 178 5.16 -6.80 -13.81
CA ARG A 178 6.40 -7.49 -14.21
C ARG A 178 7.28 -6.64 -15.12
N LYS A 179 6.68 -5.99 -16.10
CA LYS A 179 7.34 -5.08 -17.03
C LYS A 179 6.35 -4.09 -17.61
N VAL A 180 6.85 -2.93 -18.00
CA VAL A 180 6.14 -1.99 -18.88
C VAL A 180 6.54 -2.32 -20.31
N GLU A 181 5.57 -2.67 -21.16
CA GLU A 181 5.85 -2.96 -22.57
C GLU A 181 6.21 -1.69 -23.33
N SER A 182 7.18 -1.80 -24.24
CA SER A 182 7.47 -0.72 -25.18
C SER A 182 6.36 -0.56 -26.20
N TYR A 183 6.08 0.67 -26.61
CA TYR A 183 5.24 0.91 -27.78
C TYR A 183 5.96 0.39 -29.05
N THR A 184 5.34 -0.57 -29.74
CA THR A 184 5.91 -1.20 -30.95
C THR A 184 5.35 -0.64 -32.26
N ARG A 185 4.42 0.31 -32.17
CA ARG A 185 3.77 0.97 -33.32
C ARG A 185 3.67 2.46 -33.07
N ALA A 186 3.85 3.27 -34.12
CA ALA A 186 3.73 4.73 -34.04
C ALA A 186 2.35 5.20 -33.51
N THR A 187 1.31 4.44 -33.83
CA THR A 187 -0.08 4.72 -33.41
C THR A 187 -0.40 4.24 -32.00
N ALA A 188 0.42 3.38 -31.38
CA ALA A 188 0.10 2.77 -30.08
C ALA A 188 -0.09 3.80 -28.95
N PRO A 189 0.76 4.83 -28.77
CA PRO A 189 0.51 5.88 -27.78
C PRO A 189 -0.81 6.62 -28.03
N GLY A 190 -1.08 6.98 -29.29
CA GLY A 190 -2.32 7.65 -29.68
C GLY A 190 -3.55 6.79 -29.43
N ARG A 191 -3.45 5.47 -29.58
CA ARG A 191 -4.54 4.53 -29.28
C ARG A 191 -4.84 4.45 -27.78
N GLU A 192 -3.86 4.62 -26.89
CA GLU A 192 -4.15 4.74 -25.46
C GLU A 192 -4.91 6.03 -25.13
N ILE A 193 -4.49 7.15 -25.72
CA ILE A 193 -5.20 8.44 -25.56
C ILE A 193 -6.62 8.32 -26.10
N LEU A 194 -6.81 7.66 -27.25
CA LEU A 194 -8.12 7.46 -27.86
C LEU A 194 -9.06 6.66 -26.94
N ARG A 195 -8.56 5.61 -26.26
CA ARG A 195 -9.36 4.86 -25.27
C ARG A 195 -9.84 5.74 -24.13
N VAL A 196 -9.01 6.68 -23.65
CA VAL A 196 -9.43 7.65 -22.63
C VAL A 196 -10.59 8.52 -23.14
N HIS A 197 -10.50 9.02 -24.38
CA HIS A 197 -11.57 9.80 -24.97
C HIS A 197 -12.87 8.99 -25.13
N GLU A 198 -12.75 7.73 -25.54
CA GLU A 198 -13.85 6.77 -25.66
C GLU A 198 -14.56 6.56 -24.33
N THR A 199 -13.81 6.19 -23.27
CA THR A 199 -14.38 6.00 -21.92
C THR A 199 -15.05 7.26 -21.38
N LEU A 200 -14.47 8.43 -21.63
CA LEU A 200 -15.09 9.70 -21.23
C LEU A 200 -16.38 9.96 -21.99
N LEU A 201 -16.41 9.69 -23.30
CA LEU A 201 -17.59 9.85 -24.14
C LEU A 201 -18.73 8.94 -23.64
N GLU A 202 -18.45 7.65 -23.45
CA GLU A 202 -19.41 6.67 -22.89
C GLU A 202 -19.96 7.12 -21.52
N ARG A 203 -19.09 7.67 -20.67
CA ARG A 203 -19.49 8.19 -19.36
C ARG A 203 -20.41 9.41 -19.48
N TYR A 204 -20.12 10.33 -20.39
CA TYR A 204 -20.99 11.50 -20.63
C TYR A 204 -22.35 11.09 -21.16
N GLU A 205 -22.40 10.17 -22.13
CA GLU A 205 -23.65 9.63 -22.67
C GLU A 205 -24.49 8.98 -21.55
N SER A 206 -23.87 8.14 -20.72
CA SER A 206 -24.53 7.51 -19.57
C SER A 206 -25.09 8.53 -18.57
N LEU A 207 -24.35 9.59 -18.27
CA LEU A 207 -24.80 10.65 -17.35
C LEU A 207 -25.98 11.45 -17.93
N ILE A 208 -25.92 11.78 -19.23
CA ILE A 208 -27.00 12.48 -19.93
C ILE A 208 -28.27 11.63 -19.94
N ASP A 209 -28.16 10.35 -20.22
CA ASP A 209 -29.33 9.45 -20.21
C ASP A 209 -29.92 9.31 -18.82
N LYS A 210 -29.08 9.22 -17.78
CA LYS A 210 -29.54 9.22 -16.40
C LYS A 210 -30.23 10.54 -16.00
N ALA A 211 -29.70 11.68 -16.46
CA ALA A 211 -30.33 12.98 -16.22
C ALA A 211 -31.70 13.09 -16.90
N LYS A 212 -31.84 12.63 -18.15
CA LYS A 212 -33.13 12.54 -18.85
C LYS A 212 -34.12 11.63 -18.09
N GLN A 213 -33.68 10.48 -17.61
CA GLN A 213 -34.52 9.56 -16.81
C GLN A 213 -35.02 10.20 -15.51
N LEU A 214 -34.24 11.10 -14.92
CA LEU A 214 -34.62 11.87 -13.74
C LEU A 214 -35.46 13.12 -14.07
N GLY A 215 -35.89 13.29 -15.32
CA GLY A 215 -36.68 14.44 -15.77
C GLY A 215 -35.89 15.75 -15.80
N LYS A 216 -34.55 15.68 -15.85
CA LYS A 216 -33.70 16.87 -16.01
C LYS A 216 -33.53 17.19 -17.50
N GLU A 217 -33.70 18.46 -17.84
CA GLU A 217 -33.26 18.97 -19.13
C GLU A 217 -31.74 19.07 -19.16
N ILE A 218 -31.16 18.67 -20.29
CA ILE A 218 -29.74 18.87 -20.56
C ILE A 218 -29.58 20.26 -21.15
N ASP A 219 -28.75 21.08 -20.51
CA ASP A 219 -28.48 22.41 -20.99
C ASP A 219 -27.63 22.40 -22.28
N GLN A 220 -27.44 23.58 -22.85
CA GLN A 220 -26.70 23.72 -24.09
C GLN A 220 -25.19 23.48 -23.91
N GLU A 221 -24.64 23.79 -22.73
CA GLU A 221 -23.22 23.63 -22.43
C GLU A 221 -22.83 22.15 -22.41
N ASP A 222 -23.64 21.31 -21.78
CA ASP A 222 -23.47 19.85 -21.71
C ASP A 222 -23.59 19.20 -23.11
N LYS A 223 -24.53 19.66 -23.93
CA LYS A 223 -24.69 19.18 -25.33
C LYS A 223 -23.46 19.52 -26.16
N GLU A 224 -22.94 20.74 -26.03
CA GLU A 224 -21.74 21.15 -26.74
C GLU A 224 -20.49 20.43 -26.23
N ALA A 225 -20.39 20.17 -24.93
CA ALA A 225 -19.30 19.39 -24.35
C ALA A 225 -19.28 17.96 -24.92
N LEU A 226 -20.45 17.29 -24.97
CA LEU A 226 -20.59 15.97 -25.58
C LEU A 226 -20.20 16.00 -27.06
N HIS A 227 -20.71 16.98 -27.82
CA HIS A 227 -20.42 17.11 -29.24
C HIS A 227 -18.92 17.33 -29.51
N ARG A 228 -18.27 18.20 -28.72
CA ARG A 228 -16.81 18.43 -28.82
C ARG A 228 -16.04 17.14 -28.57
N GLN A 229 -16.43 16.36 -27.57
CA GLN A 229 -15.77 15.10 -27.24
C GLN A 229 -15.94 14.05 -28.36
N ASP A 230 -17.14 13.94 -28.93
CA ASP A 230 -17.41 13.04 -30.07
C ASP A 230 -16.58 13.41 -31.30
N VAL A 231 -16.52 14.71 -31.65
CA VAL A 231 -15.70 15.19 -32.77
C VAL A 231 -14.23 14.87 -32.53
N LEU A 232 -13.71 15.14 -31.33
CA LEU A 232 -12.32 14.82 -30.96
C LEU A 232 -12.03 13.31 -31.09
N TYR A 233 -12.91 12.46 -30.56
CA TYR A 233 -12.75 11.00 -30.68
C TYR A 233 -12.70 10.57 -32.14
N ARG A 234 -13.67 11.00 -32.97
CA ARG A 234 -13.77 10.59 -34.38
C ARG A 234 -12.58 11.05 -35.21
N VAL A 235 -12.13 12.30 -35.04
CA VAL A 235 -10.99 12.85 -35.76
C VAL A 235 -9.69 12.12 -35.37
N ASN A 236 -9.43 11.93 -34.07
CA ASN A 236 -8.24 11.22 -33.62
C ASN A 236 -8.22 9.76 -34.10
N LYS A 237 -9.36 9.07 -34.02
CA LYS A 237 -9.50 7.71 -34.55
C LYS A 237 -9.15 7.64 -36.04
N TYR A 238 -9.72 8.55 -36.84
CA TYR A 238 -9.44 8.62 -38.27
C TYR A 238 -7.96 8.84 -38.56
N CYS A 239 -7.30 9.79 -37.89
CA CYS A 239 -5.87 10.05 -38.07
C CYS A 239 -5.01 8.82 -37.74
N LEU A 240 -5.31 8.11 -36.64
CA LEU A 240 -4.59 6.91 -36.25
C LEU A 240 -4.81 5.75 -37.24
N ASP A 241 -6.01 5.59 -37.76
CA ASP A 241 -6.31 4.57 -38.76
C ASP A 241 -5.64 4.86 -40.11
N GLN A 242 -5.56 6.13 -40.53
CA GLN A 242 -4.79 6.52 -41.71
C GLN A 242 -3.29 6.27 -41.53
N ALA A 243 -2.74 6.57 -40.35
CA ALA A 243 -1.33 6.30 -40.06
C ALA A 243 -1.02 4.79 -40.08
N ASP A 244 -1.89 3.97 -39.46
CA ASP A 244 -1.75 2.52 -39.52
C ASP A 244 -1.85 1.99 -40.95
N ARG A 245 -2.75 2.54 -41.76
CA ARG A 245 -2.86 2.21 -43.18
C ARG A 245 -1.58 2.54 -43.94
N ALA A 246 -1.05 3.76 -43.80
CA ALA A 246 0.20 4.18 -44.44
C ALA A 246 1.37 3.24 -44.08
N HIS A 247 1.49 2.85 -42.81
CA HIS A 247 2.49 1.88 -42.37
C HIS A 247 2.27 0.48 -42.98
N SER A 248 1.02 0.01 -43.06
CA SER A 248 0.69 -1.31 -43.61
C SER A 248 0.96 -1.40 -45.12
N GLU A 249 0.71 -0.29 -45.85
CA GLU A 249 0.97 -0.17 -47.28
C GLU A 249 2.44 0.15 -47.59
N LYS A 250 3.28 0.27 -46.55
CA LYS A 250 4.69 0.69 -46.65
C LYS A 250 4.87 1.99 -47.44
N ASN A 251 3.94 2.93 -47.28
CA ASN A 251 3.94 4.22 -47.95
C ASN A 251 4.98 5.16 -47.32
N TYR A 252 6.25 4.87 -47.57
CA TYR A 252 7.42 5.60 -47.11
C TYR A 252 8.06 6.35 -48.28
N ALA A 253 8.55 7.56 -48.04
CA ALA A 253 9.27 8.36 -49.03
C ALA A 253 10.69 7.86 -49.28
#